data_AF-A0A3D8SII5-F1
#
_entry.id   AF-A0A3D8SII5-F1
#
_cell.length_a   1.000
_cell.length_b   1.000
_cell.length_c   1.000
_cell.angle_alpha   90.00
_cell.angle_beta   90.00
_cell.angle_gamma   90.00
#
_symmetry.space_group_name_H-M   'P 1'
#
loop_
_entity.id
_entity.type
_entity.pdbx_description
1 polymer ?
#
loop_
_entity_poly.entity_id
_entity_poly.type
_entity_poly.pdbx_seq_one_letter_code
_entity_poly.pdbx_strand_id
1 'polypeptide(L)'
;MLHLHREESYKISENATTKEIIEAESARRTFWILESQEHLYIEYNGAVAFPLSDISALLPSSEEEFAFGKVPEVRSALAGTEAANRNPDLVSLPSRTIFATVVQAHNLWGQVARRAGRVARCEHEKADEVINKPWERKSNYLQLTQTLRDWEKSLPAQHHWSVWNFRGYKATFLERPYVSQVIVTRLSNIIIRRIYLDDILDFVLGRLRSDCPDPKFWSNMAFELYSNVRDLHDIFDTVCNLRLEGEDYPAILVFSIYICGSLAAYLFKWPQLCPLLASSAEPILNRSLEILGMLLPNWPIIQRWLDALQRIASPMRSQSQEEEQGLGGLNNYHFEPGLSFPSASPHPDGDLHPLPLRLN
;
A
#
# COMPACT_ATOMS: atom_id res chain seq x y z
N MET A 1 -10.30 29.63 1.94
CA MET A 1 -9.89 28.21 1.99
C MET A 1 -10.93 27.48 2.84
N LEU A 2 -11.44 26.30 2.45
CA LEU A 2 -12.61 25.68 3.11
C LEU A 2 -12.32 25.02 4.49
N HIS A 3 -11.07 25.05 4.97
CA HIS A 3 -10.63 24.53 6.27
C HIS A 3 -11.13 23.12 6.62
N LEU A 4 -11.26 22.24 5.63
CA LEU A 4 -11.83 20.90 5.81
C LEU A 4 -11.01 19.99 6.74
N HIS A 5 -9.72 20.27 6.94
CA HIS A 5 -8.91 19.56 7.94
C HIS A 5 -9.34 19.81 9.40
N ARG A 6 -10.26 20.75 9.65
CA ARG A 6 -10.71 21.16 10.98
C ARG A 6 -12.10 20.63 11.30
N GLU A 7 -12.26 20.03 12.48
CA GLU A 7 -13.57 19.53 12.94
C GLU A 7 -14.61 20.64 13.07
N GLU A 8 -14.18 21.87 13.37
CA GLU A 8 -15.06 23.03 13.48
C GLU A 8 -15.81 23.36 12.18
N SER A 9 -15.25 22.97 11.03
CA SER A 9 -15.84 23.17 9.70
C SER A 9 -17.06 22.28 9.45
N TYR A 10 -17.27 21.26 10.29
CA TYR A 10 -18.39 20.32 10.20
C TYR A 10 -19.45 20.55 11.28
N LYS A 11 -19.33 21.62 12.07
CA LYS A 11 -20.33 21.96 13.10
C LYS A 11 -21.64 22.36 12.44
N ILE A 12 -22.68 21.60 12.77
CA ILE A 12 -24.05 21.81 12.33
C ILE A 12 -24.90 22.23 13.54
N SER A 13 -25.98 22.97 13.29
CA SER A 13 -26.91 23.35 14.36
C SER A 13 -27.68 22.14 14.89
N GLU A 14 -28.17 22.21 16.12
CA GLU A 14 -29.02 21.14 16.69
C GLU A 14 -30.31 20.89 15.89
N ASN A 15 -30.77 21.90 15.15
CA ASN A 15 -31.95 21.83 14.29
C ASN A 15 -31.58 21.65 12.80
N ALA A 16 -30.37 21.17 12.52
CA ALA A 16 -29.92 20.96 11.14
C ALA A 16 -30.83 19.99 10.41
N THR A 17 -31.15 20.34 9.17
CA THR A 17 -31.89 19.48 8.26
C THR A 17 -31.05 18.26 7.87
N THR A 18 -31.71 17.18 7.48
CA THR A 18 -31.05 15.98 6.94
C THR A 18 -30.09 16.32 5.80
N LYS A 19 -30.47 17.29 4.94
CA LYS A 19 -29.63 17.75 3.84
C LYS A 19 -28.32 18.38 4.32
N GLU A 20 -28.39 19.26 5.32
CA GLU A 20 -27.19 19.91 5.89
C GLU A 20 -26.26 18.88 6.57
N ILE A 21 -26.82 17.86 7.23
CA ILE A 21 -26.03 16.76 7.81
C ILE A 21 -25.29 15.98 6.72
N ILE A 22 -25.99 15.65 5.63
CA ILE A 22 -25.42 14.96 4.47
C ILE A 22 -24.33 15.80 3.81
N GLU A 23 -24.54 17.11 3.65
CA GLU A 23 -23.55 18.01 3.06
C GLU A 23 -22.28 18.12 3.92
N ALA A 24 -22.43 18.24 5.24
CA ALA A 24 -21.30 18.26 6.16
C ALA A 24 -20.50 16.94 6.12
N GLU A 25 -21.19 15.79 6.10
CA GLU A 25 -20.55 14.49 6.00
C GLU A 25 -19.90 14.25 4.63
N SER A 26 -20.53 14.73 3.55
CA SER A 26 -19.95 14.72 2.21
C SER A 26 -18.63 15.50 2.17
N ALA A 27 -18.59 16.69 2.75
CA ALA A 27 -17.37 17.49 2.86
C ALA A 27 -16.28 16.81 3.71
N ARG A 28 -16.65 16.10 4.79
CA ARG A 28 -15.72 15.30 5.60
C ARG A 28 -15.14 14.14 4.80
N ARG A 29 -15.99 13.41 4.08
CA ARG A 29 -15.57 12.31 3.20
C ARG A 29 -14.66 12.82 2.09
N THR A 30 -14.97 13.95 1.46
CA THR A 30 -14.11 14.56 0.44
C THR A 30 -12.71 14.87 0.98
N PHE A 31 -12.61 15.48 2.16
CA PHE A 31 -11.31 15.73 2.79
C PHE A 31 -10.49 14.46 2.98
N TRP A 32 -11.10 13.43 3.58
CA TRP A 32 -10.40 12.17 3.84
C TRP A 32 -10.07 11.36 2.58
N ILE A 33 -10.89 11.45 1.52
CA ILE A 33 -10.53 10.87 0.22
C ILE A 33 -9.26 11.52 -0.29
N LEU A 34 -9.22 12.85 -0.33
CA LEU A 34 -8.08 13.61 -0.83
C LEU A 34 -6.81 13.31 -0.03
N GLU A 35 -6.90 13.37 1.30
CA GLU A 35 -5.79 13.05 2.21
C GLU A 35 -5.30 11.60 2.03
N SER A 36 -6.22 10.63 1.94
CA SER A 36 -5.84 9.22 1.81
C SER A 36 -5.20 8.91 0.45
N GLN A 37 -5.68 9.56 -0.61
CA GLN A 37 -5.17 9.37 -1.97
C GLN A 37 -3.80 10.01 -2.11
N GLU A 38 -3.54 11.13 -1.45
CA GLU A 38 -2.20 11.70 -1.35
C GLU A 38 -1.18 10.67 -0.85
N HIS A 39 -1.52 9.84 0.13
CA HIS A 39 -0.63 8.77 0.60
C HIS A 39 -0.38 7.63 -0.40
N LEU A 40 -1.26 7.43 -1.39
CA LEU A 40 -1.08 6.45 -2.45
C LEU A 40 -0.28 6.99 -3.65
N TYR A 41 -0.34 8.31 -3.88
CA TYR A 41 0.15 8.94 -5.12
C TYR A 41 1.30 9.92 -4.95
N ILE A 42 1.54 10.45 -3.75
CA ILE A 42 2.63 11.40 -3.54
C ILE A 42 3.97 10.69 -3.77
N GLU A 43 4.68 11.16 -4.80
CA GLU A 43 6.11 10.93 -4.99
C GLU A 43 6.86 11.23 -3.70
N TYR A 44 7.94 10.53 -3.41
CA TYR A 44 8.65 10.53 -2.13
C TYR A 44 9.06 11.88 -1.50
N ASN A 45 8.87 12.99 -2.21
CA ASN A 45 9.15 14.37 -1.80
C ASN A 45 7.93 15.31 -1.85
N GLY A 46 6.74 14.85 -2.21
CA GLY A 46 5.57 15.73 -2.14
C GLY A 46 5.33 16.15 -0.70
N ALA A 47 5.24 17.46 -0.47
CA ALA A 47 4.83 17.99 0.81
C ALA A 47 3.46 17.41 1.14
N VAL A 48 3.31 16.82 2.33
CA VAL A 48 1.98 16.43 2.83
C VAL A 48 1.16 17.72 2.91
N ALA A 49 -0.05 17.74 2.32
CA ALA A 49 -0.84 18.96 2.28
C ALA A 49 -1.13 19.52 3.68
N PHE A 50 -1.27 18.62 4.67
CA PHE A 50 -1.46 18.97 6.08
C PHE A 50 -0.62 18.06 6.99
N PRO A 51 0.21 18.61 7.91
CA PRO A 51 0.76 17.84 9.01
C PRO A 51 -0.36 17.17 9.80
N LEU A 52 -0.21 15.91 10.20
CA LEU A 52 -1.24 15.21 10.99
C LEU A 52 -1.61 16.01 12.26
N SER A 53 -0.62 16.66 12.89
CA SER A 53 -0.81 17.53 14.06
C SER A 53 -1.78 18.68 13.86
N ASP A 54 -2.06 19.06 12.61
CA ASP A 54 -2.92 20.19 12.25
C ASP A 54 -4.33 19.72 11.85
N ILE A 55 -4.54 18.41 11.71
CA ILE A 55 -5.82 17.82 11.38
C ILE A 55 -6.59 17.58 12.67
N SER A 56 -7.69 18.30 12.89
CA SER A 56 -8.62 18.03 13.98
C SER A 56 -9.87 17.27 13.52
N ALA A 57 -10.10 17.16 12.21
CA ALA A 57 -11.23 16.44 11.64
C ALA A 57 -11.28 14.96 12.10
N LEU A 58 -12.47 14.49 12.47
CA LEU A 58 -12.73 13.08 12.78
C LEU A 58 -13.00 12.28 11.50
N LEU A 59 -12.88 10.95 11.59
CA LEU A 59 -13.08 10.04 10.46
C LEU A 59 -14.56 9.93 10.05
N PRO A 60 -14.85 9.55 8.79
CA PRO A 60 -16.21 9.48 8.27
C PRO A 60 -17.13 8.47 8.98
N SER A 61 -18.43 8.77 8.95
CA SER A 61 -19.51 7.95 9.50
C SER A 61 -19.84 6.76 8.59
N SER A 62 -20.68 5.85 9.08
CA SER A 62 -21.12 4.70 8.30
C SER A 62 -21.96 5.11 7.08
N GLU A 63 -22.09 4.21 6.10
CA GLU A 63 -22.96 4.45 4.95
C GLU A 63 -24.42 4.61 5.34
N GLU A 64 -24.88 3.89 6.38
CA GLU A 64 -26.25 4.03 6.87
C GLU A 64 -26.48 5.42 7.45
N GLU A 65 -25.59 5.88 8.35
CA GLU A 65 -25.69 7.21 8.95
C GLU A 65 -25.64 8.31 7.88
N PHE A 66 -24.77 8.15 6.87
CA PHE A 66 -24.69 9.08 5.76
C PHE A 66 -25.97 9.07 4.91
N ALA A 67 -26.48 7.90 4.52
CA ALA A 67 -27.66 7.78 3.66
C ALA A 67 -28.94 8.37 4.30
N PHE A 68 -29.06 8.27 5.62
CA PHE A 68 -30.21 8.81 6.36
C PHE A 68 -29.95 10.17 7.00
N GLY A 69 -28.79 10.79 6.75
CA GLY A 69 -28.38 12.07 7.35
C GLY A 69 -28.46 12.05 8.88
N LYS A 70 -27.95 10.99 9.50
CA LYS A 70 -27.84 10.85 10.96
C LYS A 70 -26.45 11.26 11.42
N VAL A 71 -26.39 12.00 12.52
CA VAL A 71 -25.13 12.33 13.19
C VAL A 71 -24.70 11.12 14.03
N PRO A 72 -23.49 10.56 13.82
CA PRO A 72 -23.01 9.45 14.63
C PRO A 72 -22.75 9.93 16.07
N GLU A 73 -23.02 9.05 17.03
CA GLU A 73 -22.75 9.33 18.45
C GLU A 73 -21.25 9.49 18.72
N VAL A 74 -20.42 8.68 18.04
CA VAL A 74 -18.97 8.67 18.19
C VAL A 74 -18.32 8.49 16.82
N ARG A 75 -17.20 9.18 16.59
CA ARG A 75 -16.38 9.03 15.39
C ARG A 75 -14.95 8.65 15.76
N SER A 76 -14.32 7.87 14.89
CA SER A 76 -12.91 7.50 15.04
C SER A 76 -11.98 8.65 14.68
N ALA A 77 -10.73 8.56 15.15
CA ALA A 77 -9.67 9.47 14.79
C ALA A 77 -8.53 8.71 14.08
N LEU A 78 -7.77 9.42 13.25
CA LEU A 78 -6.55 8.89 12.66
C LEU A 78 -5.39 9.07 13.67
N ALA A 79 -4.58 8.04 13.87
CA ALA A 79 -3.43 8.13 14.78
C ALA A 79 -2.48 9.27 14.40
N GLY A 80 -2.04 10.04 15.39
CA GLY A 80 -1.15 11.19 15.21
C GLY A 80 -1.85 12.50 14.86
N THR A 81 -3.18 12.48 14.66
CA THR A 81 -3.94 13.72 14.46
C THR A 81 -4.18 14.47 15.76
N GLU A 82 -4.53 15.75 15.64
CA GLU A 82 -4.91 16.58 16.79
C GLU A 82 -6.11 15.99 17.54
N ALA A 83 -7.09 15.43 16.81
CA ALA A 83 -8.21 14.72 17.40
C ALA A 83 -7.78 13.49 18.22
N ALA A 84 -6.83 12.70 17.70
CA ALA A 84 -6.30 11.55 18.43
C ALA A 84 -5.47 11.97 19.65
N ASN A 85 -4.79 13.11 19.60
CA ASN A 85 -4.06 13.65 20.75
C ASN A 85 -5.00 14.10 21.87
N ARG A 86 -6.18 14.67 21.52
CA ARG A 86 -7.23 15.03 22.48
C ARG A 86 -7.90 13.81 23.09
N ASN A 87 -8.17 12.78 22.30
CA ASN A 87 -8.81 11.55 22.76
C ASN A 87 -8.21 10.31 22.05
N PRO A 88 -7.18 9.67 22.64
CA PRO A 88 -6.49 8.53 22.04
C PRO A 88 -7.36 7.30 21.80
N ASP A 89 -8.42 7.12 22.60
CA ASP A 89 -9.31 5.95 22.50
C ASP A 89 -10.07 5.92 21.16
N LEU A 90 -10.23 7.08 20.50
CA LEU A 90 -10.90 7.20 19.21
C LEU A 90 -10.16 6.49 18.06
N VAL A 91 -8.86 6.22 18.21
CA VAL A 91 -8.03 5.58 17.17
C VAL A 91 -8.39 4.11 16.97
N SER A 92 -8.72 3.42 18.06
CA SER A 92 -8.92 1.96 18.08
C SER A 92 -10.37 1.56 18.30
N LEU A 93 -11.32 2.48 18.06
CA LEU A 93 -12.74 2.23 18.26
C LEU A 93 -13.21 0.96 17.54
N PRO A 94 -13.88 0.02 18.24
CA PRO A 94 -14.45 -1.17 17.63
C PRO A 94 -15.56 -0.87 16.62
N SER A 95 -16.28 0.25 16.82
CA SER A 95 -17.36 0.72 15.94
C SER A 95 -16.87 1.47 14.70
N ARG A 96 -15.54 1.58 14.49
CA ARG A 96 -15.00 2.32 13.35
C ARG A 96 -15.49 1.75 12.03
N THR A 97 -15.69 2.63 11.07
CA THR A 97 -16.20 2.26 9.75
C THR A 97 -15.12 1.61 8.89
N ILE A 98 -15.53 0.91 7.82
CA ILE A 98 -14.56 0.40 6.83
C ILE A 98 -13.80 1.56 6.18
N PHE A 99 -14.46 2.69 5.97
CA PHE A 99 -13.84 3.92 5.46
C PHE A 99 -12.72 4.40 6.40
N ALA A 100 -13.01 4.51 7.70
CA ALA A 100 -12.02 4.87 8.71
C ALA A 100 -10.81 3.92 8.68
N THR A 101 -11.06 2.62 8.48
CA THR A 101 -10.00 1.61 8.38
C THR A 101 -9.15 1.77 7.13
N VAL A 102 -9.74 2.13 5.99
CA VAL A 102 -9.00 2.43 4.74
C VAL A 102 -8.06 3.62 4.94
N VAL A 103 -8.55 4.72 5.51
CA VAL A 103 -7.72 5.90 5.79
C VAL A 103 -6.54 5.55 6.69
N GLN A 104 -6.78 4.77 7.75
CA GLN A 104 -5.72 4.30 8.64
C GLN A 104 -4.68 3.43 7.90
N ALA A 105 -5.13 2.50 7.05
CA ALA A 105 -4.25 1.65 6.25
C ALA A 105 -3.40 2.47 5.27
N HIS A 106 -4.00 3.47 4.61
CA HIS A 106 -3.31 4.35 3.67
C HIS A 106 -2.26 5.24 4.36
N ASN A 107 -2.55 5.78 5.54
CA ASN A 107 -1.56 6.52 6.34
C ASN A 107 -0.35 5.63 6.71
N LEU A 108 -0.60 4.40 7.17
CA LEU A 108 0.47 3.45 7.49
C LEU A 108 1.30 3.09 6.25
N TRP A 109 0.64 2.90 5.09
CA TRP A 109 1.32 2.75 3.81
C TRP A 109 2.19 3.95 3.46
N GLY A 110 1.68 5.18 3.60
CA GLY A 110 2.46 6.39 3.34
C GLY A 110 3.74 6.44 4.18
N GLN A 111 3.70 6.01 5.44
CA GLN A 111 4.88 5.91 6.30
C GLN A 111 5.89 4.85 5.79
N VAL A 112 5.41 3.68 5.38
CA VAL A 112 6.23 2.60 4.80
C VAL A 112 6.85 3.01 3.47
N ALA A 113 6.05 3.57 2.56
CA ALA A 113 6.49 3.99 1.24
C ALA A 113 7.56 5.08 1.36
N ARG A 114 7.32 6.15 2.13
CA ARG A 114 8.32 7.21 2.36
C ARG A 114 9.65 6.67 2.92
N ARG A 115 9.60 5.63 3.77
CA ARG A 115 10.82 4.95 4.23
C ARG A 115 11.53 4.23 3.08
N ALA A 116 10.82 3.40 2.31
CA ALA A 116 11.39 2.67 1.19
C ALA A 116 12.08 3.62 0.18
N GLY A 117 11.45 4.76 -0.12
CA GLY A 117 12.01 5.76 -1.03
C GLY A 117 13.20 6.55 -0.51
N ARG A 118 13.33 6.69 0.82
CA ARG A 118 14.54 7.27 1.42
C ARG A 118 15.72 6.31 1.31
N VAL A 119 15.50 5.03 1.61
CA VAL A 119 16.58 4.02 1.54
C VAL A 119 17.11 3.86 0.11
N ALA A 120 16.22 3.78 -0.89
CA ALA A 120 16.62 3.70 -2.30
C ALA A 120 17.47 4.91 -2.77
N ARG A 121 17.33 6.08 -2.15
CA ARG A 121 18.11 7.28 -2.48
C ARG A 121 19.39 7.43 -1.68
N CYS A 122 19.45 6.90 -0.46
CA CYS A 122 20.66 6.93 0.38
C CYS A 122 21.81 6.08 -0.17
N GLU A 123 21.58 5.28 -1.22
CA GLU A 123 22.67 4.70 -2.03
C GLU A 123 23.46 5.77 -2.81
N HIS A 124 22.94 6.98 -2.98
CA HIS A 124 23.64 8.10 -3.64
C HIS A 124 24.30 9.10 -2.66
N GLU A 125 23.89 9.15 -1.40
CA GLU A 125 24.43 10.11 -0.42
C GLU A 125 24.64 9.42 0.94
N LYS A 126 25.88 8.98 1.17
CA LYS A 126 26.52 8.64 2.45
C LYS A 126 25.58 8.66 3.67
N ALA A 127 24.86 7.56 3.86
CA ALA A 127 24.06 7.31 5.07
C ALA A 127 24.85 6.54 6.14
N ASP A 128 26.15 6.82 6.27
CA ASP A 128 27.05 6.10 7.18
C ASP A 128 26.86 6.42 8.68
N GLU A 129 25.86 7.21 9.11
CA GLU A 129 25.67 7.51 10.54
C GLU A 129 24.23 7.49 11.11
N VAL A 130 23.15 7.32 10.33
CA VAL A 130 21.77 7.53 10.86
C VAL A 130 20.73 6.49 10.43
N ILE A 131 21.13 5.27 10.04
CA ILE A 131 20.19 4.14 9.91
C ILE A 131 20.48 3.16 11.03
N ASN A 132 19.72 3.27 12.13
CA ASN A 132 19.67 2.24 13.16
C ASN A 132 19.39 0.88 12.48
N LYS A 133 20.27 -0.10 12.71
CA LYS A 133 20.17 -1.45 12.14
C LYS A 133 18.79 -2.04 12.42
N PRO A 134 18.21 -2.88 11.53
CA PRO A 134 16.80 -3.25 11.65
C PRO A 134 16.46 -4.01 12.94
N TRP A 135 17.43 -4.72 13.55
CA TRP A 135 17.29 -5.39 14.85
C TRP A 135 17.46 -4.48 16.09
N GLU A 136 17.84 -3.22 15.93
CA GLU A 136 17.96 -2.30 17.05
C GLU A 136 16.59 -1.86 17.58
N ARG A 137 16.47 -1.69 18.90
CA ARG A 137 15.19 -1.35 19.55
C ARG A 137 14.60 -0.02 19.08
N LYS A 138 15.45 0.92 18.67
CA LYS A 138 15.05 2.24 18.16
C LYS A 138 15.08 2.28 16.62
N SER A 139 15.18 1.14 15.96
CA SER A 139 15.12 1.10 14.52
C SER A 139 13.72 1.49 14.05
N ASN A 140 13.67 2.32 13.01
CA ASN A 140 12.41 2.66 12.37
C ASN A 140 11.70 1.38 11.85
N TYR A 141 12.47 0.30 11.56
CA TYR A 141 11.92 -0.96 11.04
C TYR A 141 11.08 -1.64 12.13
N LEU A 142 11.65 -1.79 13.33
CA LEU A 142 10.99 -2.43 14.45
C LEU A 142 9.76 -1.63 14.90
N GLN A 143 9.89 -0.31 14.98
CA GLN A 143 8.75 0.55 15.35
C GLN A 143 7.60 0.43 14.36
N LEU A 144 7.86 0.54 13.05
CA LEU A 144 6.80 0.52 12.05
C LEU A 144 6.19 -0.88 11.84
N THR A 145 6.99 -1.95 11.93
CA THR A 145 6.45 -3.33 11.93
C THR A 145 5.62 -3.62 13.18
N GLN A 146 6.01 -3.11 14.34
CA GLN A 146 5.22 -3.24 15.57
C GLN A 146 3.90 -2.47 15.44
N THR A 147 3.92 -1.22 14.96
CA THR A 147 2.72 -0.43 14.71
C THR A 147 1.76 -1.12 13.74
N LEU A 148 2.26 -1.67 12.62
CA LEU A 148 1.45 -2.43 11.67
C LEU A 148 0.78 -3.65 12.33
N ARG A 149 1.54 -4.42 13.12
CA ARG A 149 1.04 -5.61 13.83
C ARG A 149 -0.03 -5.25 14.86
N ASP A 150 0.20 -4.21 15.65
CA ASP A 150 -0.74 -3.80 16.70
C ASP A 150 -2.01 -3.19 16.10
N TRP A 151 -1.86 -2.39 15.05
CA TRP A 151 -3.01 -1.87 14.30
C TRP A 151 -3.84 -3.01 13.69
N GLU A 152 -3.21 -3.98 13.04
CA GLU A 152 -3.90 -5.12 12.43
C GLU A 152 -4.65 -5.96 13.50
N LYS A 153 -4.02 -6.21 14.66
CA LYS A 153 -4.68 -6.88 15.79
C LYS A 153 -5.88 -6.11 16.34
N SER A 154 -5.85 -4.78 16.26
CA SER A 154 -6.94 -3.92 16.75
C SER A 154 -8.13 -3.82 15.78
N LEU A 155 -8.05 -4.42 14.59
CA LEU A 155 -9.12 -4.36 13.59
C LEU A 155 -10.39 -5.08 14.09
N PRO A 156 -11.59 -4.51 13.86
CA PRO A 156 -12.84 -5.21 14.06
C PRO A 156 -12.87 -6.51 13.24
N ALA A 157 -13.50 -7.56 13.78
CA ALA A 157 -13.55 -8.89 13.15
C ALA A 157 -14.02 -8.85 11.68
N GLN A 158 -14.98 -7.99 11.38
CA GLN A 158 -15.51 -7.82 10.02
C GLN A 158 -14.52 -7.16 9.05
N HIS A 159 -13.48 -6.47 9.54
CA HIS A 159 -12.47 -5.81 8.68
C HIS A 159 -11.29 -6.73 8.36
N HIS A 160 -11.13 -7.84 9.10
CA HIS A 160 -10.11 -8.84 8.80
C HIS A 160 -10.40 -9.53 7.47
N TRP A 161 -9.34 -9.90 6.76
CA TRP A 161 -9.48 -10.66 5.52
C TRP A 161 -10.16 -12.01 5.79
N SER A 162 -11.30 -12.21 5.15
CA SER A 162 -11.88 -13.51 4.89
C SER A 162 -12.72 -13.47 3.61
N VAL A 163 -12.87 -14.62 2.96
CA VAL A 163 -13.77 -14.76 1.79
C VAL A 163 -15.22 -14.41 2.18
N TRP A 164 -15.61 -14.69 3.42
CA TRP A 164 -16.95 -14.38 3.93
C TRP A 164 -17.17 -12.88 4.08
N ASN A 165 -16.23 -12.16 4.71
CA ASN A 165 -16.29 -10.71 4.83
C ASN A 165 -16.25 -10.04 3.45
N PHE A 166 -15.43 -10.55 2.52
CA PHE A 166 -15.42 -10.07 1.13
C PHE A 166 -16.79 -10.17 0.47
N ARG A 167 -17.44 -11.33 0.56
CA ARG A 167 -18.81 -11.52 0.01
C ARG A 167 -19.83 -10.61 0.69
N GLY A 168 -19.73 -10.43 2.01
CA GLY A 168 -20.59 -9.51 2.77
C GLY A 168 -20.46 -8.08 2.27
N TYR A 169 -19.22 -7.58 2.14
CA TYR A 169 -18.97 -6.24 1.62
C TYR A 169 -19.37 -6.08 0.15
N LYS A 170 -19.21 -7.13 -0.67
CA LYS A 170 -19.68 -7.13 -2.06
C LYS A 170 -21.21 -7.02 -2.16
N ALA A 171 -21.94 -7.68 -1.25
CA ALA A 171 -23.39 -7.55 -1.18
C ALA A 171 -23.87 -6.14 -0.78
N THR A 172 -23.01 -5.38 -0.08
CA THR A 172 -23.29 -4.00 0.33
C THR A 172 -22.58 -2.94 -0.53
N PHE A 173 -21.99 -3.30 -1.67
CA PHE A 173 -21.26 -2.40 -2.56
C PHE A 173 -20.09 -1.65 -1.89
N LEU A 174 -19.46 -2.30 -0.90
CA LEU A 174 -18.32 -1.79 -0.12
C LEU A 174 -17.10 -2.69 -0.25
N GLU A 175 -17.06 -3.56 -1.27
CA GLU A 175 -15.94 -4.45 -1.53
C GLU A 175 -14.67 -3.69 -1.89
N ARG A 176 -14.78 -2.54 -2.57
CA ARG A 176 -13.63 -1.72 -2.97
C ARG A 176 -12.84 -1.17 -1.77
N PRO A 177 -13.44 -0.46 -0.80
CA PRO A 177 -12.71 -0.02 0.38
C PRO A 177 -12.19 -1.21 1.19
N TYR A 178 -12.95 -2.29 1.30
CA TYR A 178 -12.49 -3.49 1.99
C TYR A 178 -11.26 -4.14 1.33
N VAL A 179 -11.29 -4.37 0.02
CA VAL A 179 -10.16 -4.93 -0.73
C VAL A 179 -8.95 -4.00 -0.69
N SER A 180 -9.16 -2.69 -0.80
CA SER A 180 -8.09 -1.69 -0.68
C SER A 180 -7.36 -1.80 0.66
N GLN A 181 -8.10 -1.87 1.78
CA GLN A 181 -7.48 -1.94 3.11
C GLN A 181 -6.65 -3.22 3.29
N VAL A 182 -7.17 -4.39 2.90
CA VAL A 182 -6.46 -5.67 3.08
C VAL A 182 -5.21 -5.75 2.20
N ILE A 183 -5.30 -5.29 0.95
CA ILE A 183 -4.18 -5.28 0.01
C ILE A 183 -3.08 -4.34 0.50
N VAL A 184 -3.44 -3.11 0.88
CA VAL A 184 -2.47 -2.11 1.34
C VAL A 184 -1.77 -2.58 2.61
N THR A 185 -2.49 -3.24 3.53
CA THR A 185 -1.90 -3.82 4.75
C THR A 185 -0.82 -4.87 4.44
N ARG A 186 -1.09 -5.77 3.48
CA ARG A 186 -0.10 -6.77 3.05
C ARG A 186 1.06 -6.12 2.31
N LEU A 187 0.79 -5.18 1.41
CA LEU A 187 1.82 -4.40 0.74
C LEU A 187 2.74 -3.67 1.72
N SER A 188 2.21 -3.03 2.76
CA SER A 188 3.00 -2.37 3.81
C SER A 188 3.96 -3.35 4.48
N ASN A 189 3.49 -4.55 4.81
CA ASN A 189 4.33 -5.59 5.39
C ASN A 189 5.36 -6.16 4.41
N ILE A 190 5.04 -6.23 3.12
CA ILE A 190 5.97 -6.68 2.08
C ILE A 190 7.07 -5.64 1.88
N ILE A 191 6.70 -4.39 1.60
CA ILE A 191 7.63 -3.34 1.19
C ILE A 191 8.63 -3.00 2.30
N ILE A 192 8.20 -2.96 3.57
CA ILE A 192 9.11 -2.67 4.68
C ILE A 192 10.23 -3.71 4.84
N ARG A 193 9.98 -4.96 4.43
CA ARG A 193 10.96 -6.06 4.46
C ARG A 193 11.71 -6.18 3.15
N ARG A 194 11.07 -5.89 2.01
CA ARG A 194 11.68 -5.89 0.66
C ARG A 194 12.91 -4.98 0.57
N ILE A 195 12.94 -3.89 1.34
CA ILE A 195 14.11 -3.00 1.43
C ILE A 195 15.40 -3.78 1.77
N TYR A 196 15.29 -4.88 2.50
CA TYR A 196 16.40 -5.71 2.95
C TYR A 196 16.57 -7.00 2.13
N LEU A 197 15.93 -7.10 0.95
CA LEU A 197 15.95 -8.35 0.19
C LEU A 197 17.38 -8.76 -0.22
N ASP A 198 18.22 -7.81 -0.58
CA ASP A 198 19.62 -8.09 -0.95
C ASP A 198 20.44 -8.54 0.27
N ASP A 199 20.26 -7.90 1.44
CA ASP A 199 20.88 -8.34 2.69
C ASP A 199 20.46 -9.76 3.09
N ILE A 200 19.16 -10.07 2.94
CA ILE A 200 18.62 -11.42 3.17
C ILE A 200 19.26 -12.42 2.21
N LEU A 201 19.34 -12.07 0.92
CA LEU A 201 19.91 -12.93 -0.11
C LEU A 201 21.39 -13.20 0.16
N ASP A 202 22.17 -12.17 0.44
CA ASP A 202 23.60 -12.30 0.72
C ASP A 202 23.86 -13.08 2.01
N PHE A 203 23.02 -12.92 3.03
CA PHE A 203 23.09 -13.75 4.24
C PHE A 203 22.81 -15.23 3.93
N VAL A 204 21.73 -15.52 3.19
CA VAL A 204 21.31 -16.89 2.85
C VAL A 204 22.33 -17.58 1.94
N LEU A 205 22.94 -16.84 1.01
CA LEU A 205 23.98 -17.35 0.12
C LEU A 205 25.36 -17.42 0.79
N GLY A 206 25.48 -17.03 2.06
CA GLY A 206 26.74 -17.06 2.81
C GLY A 206 27.77 -16.00 2.40
N ARG A 207 27.33 -14.97 1.67
CA ARG A 207 28.14 -13.83 1.22
C ARG A 207 28.30 -12.76 2.31
N LEU A 208 27.29 -12.63 3.18
CA LEU A 208 27.30 -11.71 4.30
C LEU A 208 27.44 -12.47 5.63
N ARG A 209 28.39 -12.06 6.47
CA ARG A 209 28.39 -12.44 7.89
C ARG A 209 27.51 -11.47 8.65
N SER A 210 26.40 -11.97 9.20
CA SER A 210 25.52 -11.13 10.00
C SER A 210 26.19 -10.75 11.32
N ASP A 211 26.12 -9.46 11.64
CA ASP A 211 26.44 -8.85 12.92
C ASP A 211 25.22 -8.75 13.84
N CYS A 212 24.08 -9.30 13.42
CA CYS A 212 22.86 -9.38 14.22
C CYS A 212 23.08 -10.35 15.38
N PRO A 213 22.70 -9.98 16.63
CA PRO A 213 22.77 -10.90 17.76
C PRO A 213 21.90 -12.16 17.61
N ASP A 214 20.80 -12.06 16.86
CA ASP A 214 19.92 -13.20 16.58
C ASP A 214 20.28 -13.83 15.23
N PRO A 215 20.82 -15.06 15.19
CA PRO A 215 21.19 -15.73 13.94
C PRO A 215 19.97 -16.07 13.06
N LYS A 216 18.75 -16.04 13.62
CA LYS A 216 17.52 -16.31 12.87
C LYS A 216 16.86 -15.05 12.31
N PHE A 217 17.41 -13.86 12.59
CA PHE A 217 16.78 -12.59 12.24
C PHE A 217 16.42 -12.49 10.75
N TRP A 218 17.40 -12.72 9.87
CA TRP A 218 17.20 -12.65 8.43
C TRP A 218 16.28 -13.75 7.89
N SER A 219 16.40 -14.98 8.40
CA SER A 219 15.50 -16.08 8.04
C SER A 219 14.05 -15.80 8.47
N ASN A 220 13.84 -15.22 9.66
CA ASN A 220 12.53 -14.82 10.14
C ASN A 220 11.96 -13.67 9.29
N MET A 221 12.79 -12.67 8.94
CA MET A 221 12.37 -11.59 8.07
C MET A 221 11.96 -12.10 6.68
N ALA A 222 12.73 -13.03 6.10
CA ALA A 222 12.40 -13.67 4.84
C ALA A 222 11.08 -14.45 4.92
N PHE A 223 10.90 -15.24 5.99
CA PHE A 223 9.67 -15.98 6.23
C PHE A 223 8.46 -15.05 6.34
N GLU A 224 8.58 -13.95 7.08
CA GLU A 224 7.50 -12.96 7.21
C GLU A 224 7.20 -12.25 5.87
N LEU A 225 8.24 -11.88 5.10
CA LEU A 225 8.09 -11.30 3.77
C LEU A 225 7.29 -12.24 2.86
N TYR A 226 7.73 -13.49 2.72
CA TYR A 226 7.10 -14.44 1.81
C TYR A 226 5.76 -14.97 2.29
N SER A 227 5.52 -15.01 3.61
CA SER A 227 4.17 -15.27 4.15
C SER A 227 3.20 -14.18 3.72
N ASN A 228 3.60 -12.90 3.79
CA ASN A 228 2.74 -11.81 3.31
C ASN A 228 2.57 -11.82 1.78
N VAL A 229 3.58 -12.26 1.01
CA VAL A 229 3.46 -12.44 -0.45
C VAL A 229 2.41 -13.50 -0.79
N ARG A 230 2.44 -14.65 -0.10
CA ARG A 230 1.44 -15.72 -0.26
C ARG A 230 0.05 -15.22 0.14
N ASP A 231 -0.08 -14.58 1.29
CA ASP A 231 -1.39 -14.07 1.75
C ASP A 231 -1.94 -13.00 0.79
N LEU A 232 -1.08 -12.15 0.20
CA LEU A 232 -1.47 -11.20 -0.84
C LEU A 232 -1.94 -11.90 -2.12
N HIS A 233 -1.26 -12.97 -2.54
CA HIS A 233 -1.69 -13.80 -3.65
C HIS A 233 -3.09 -14.37 -3.42
N ASP A 234 -3.33 -14.96 -2.25
CA ASP A 234 -4.62 -15.55 -1.93
C ASP A 234 -5.75 -14.50 -1.97
N ILE A 235 -5.46 -13.26 -1.55
CA ILE A 235 -6.39 -12.14 -1.64
C ILE A 235 -6.70 -11.80 -3.10
N PHE A 236 -5.70 -11.49 -3.92
CA PHE A 236 -6.00 -11.04 -5.29
C PHE A 236 -6.56 -12.16 -6.16
N ASP A 237 -6.13 -13.41 -5.97
CA ASP A 237 -6.66 -14.53 -6.74
C ASP A 237 -8.14 -14.74 -6.43
N THR A 238 -8.51 -14.67 -5.14
CA THR A 238 -9.92 -14.68 -4.71
C THR A 238 -10.71 -13.54 -5.35
N VAL A 239 -10.18 -12.30 -5.31
CA VAL A 239 -10.86 -11.12 -5.87
C VAL A 239 -11.04 -11.24 -7.38
N CYS A 240 -10.01 -11.70 -8.10
CA CYS A 240 -10.06 -11.93 -9.55
C CYS A 240 -11.05 -13.04 -9.93
N ASN A 241 -11.09 -14.13 -9.16
CA ASN A 241 -11.98 -15.27 -9.44
C ASN A 241 -13.45 -14.99 -9.10
N LEU A 242 -13.73 -14.14 -8.11
CA LEU A 242 -15.10 -13.77 -7.70
C LEU A 242 -15.63 -12.50 -8.36
N ARG A 243 -14.93 -12.05 -9.39
CA ARG A 243 -15.22 -10.81 -10.11
C ARG A 243 -16.36 -11.02 -11.12
N LEU A 244 -17.17 -9.99 -11.31
CA LEU A 244 -18.14 -9.96 -12.41
C LEU A 244 -17.49 -9.36 -13.66
N GLU A 245 -17.95 -9.81 -14.83
CA GLU A 245 -17.53 -9.24 -16.11
C GLU A 245 -17.83 -7.74 -16.16
N GLY A 246 -16.87 -6.93 -16.59
CA GLY A 246 -17.02 -5.47 -16.71
C GLY A 246 -16.68 -4.65 -15.47
N GLU A 247 -16.33 -5.26 -14.33
CA GLU A 247 -15.77 -4.49 -13.21
C GLU A 247 -14.40 -3.88 -13.63
N ASP A 248 -14.00 -2.75 -13.03
CA ASP A 248 -12.66 -2.12 -13.21
C ASP A 248 -11.68 -2.51 -12.10
N TYR A 249 -10.39 -2.60 -12.43
CA TYR A 249 -9.37 -3.01 -11.47
C TYR A 249 -8.86 -1.78 -10.74
N PRO A 250 -8.94 -1.73 -9.39
CA PRO A 250 -8.26 -0.69 -8.63
C PRO A 250 -6.78 -0.72 -8.96
N ALA A 251 -6.21 0.44 -9.22
CA ALA A 251 -4.83 0.53 -9.68
C ALA A 251 -3.83 -0.03 -8.64
N ILE A 252 -4.15 0.12 -7.36
CA ILE A 252 -3.40 -0.49 -6.24
C ILE A 252 -3.39 -2.03 -6.30
N LEU A 253 -4.46 -2.67 -6.77
CA LEU A 253 -4.52 -4.11 -6.96
C LEU A 253 -3.59 -4.55 -8.09
N VAL A 254 -3.58 -3.84 -9.22
CA VAL A 254 -2.67 -4.13 -10.35
C VAL A 254 -1.20 -4.03 -9.91
N PHE A 255 -0.85 -2.97 -9.19
CA PHE A 255 0.48 -2.80 -8.61
C PHE A 255 0.85 -3.95 -7.65
N SER A 256 -0.11 -4.40 -6.85
CA SER A 256 0.09 -5.50 -5.90
C SER A 256 0.37 -6.83 -6.57
N ILE A 257 -0.31 -7.13 -7.68
CA ILE A 257 -0.08 -8.33 -8.48
C ILE A 257 1.34 -8.33 -9.04
N TYR A 258 1.82 -7.19 -9.52
CA TYR A 258 3.21 -7.04 -9.98
C TYR A 258 4.24 -7.27 -8.86
N ILE A 259 4.06 -6.63 -7.70
CA ILE A 259 4.98 -6.81 -6.56
C ILE A 259 5.00 -8.27 -6.09
N CYS A 260 3.83 -8.91 -6.01
CA CYS A 260 3.71 -10.31 -5.65
C CYS A 260 4.44 -11.22 -6.66
N GLY A 261 4.19 -11.04 -7.96
CA GLY A 261 4.88 -11.80 -9.01
C GLY A 261 6.39 -11.58 -9.02
N SER A 262 6.85 -10.35 -8.76
CA SER A 262 8.28 -10.03 -8.70
C SER A 262 8.96 -10.80 -7.58
N LEU A 263 8.42 -10.76 -6.37
CA LEU A 263 8.99 -11.47 -5.23
C LEU A 263 8.88 -12.98 -5.38
N ALA A 264 7.78 -13.47 -5.96
CA ALA A 264 7.63 -14.89 -6.31
C ALA A 264 8.71 -15.34 -7.30
N ALA A 265 9.05 -14.53 -8.31
CA ALA A 265 10.15 -14.82 -9.22
C ALA A 265 11.51 -14.89 -8.50
N TYR A 266 11.78 -14.00 -7.53
CA TYR A 266 12.96 -14.09 -6.68
C TYR A 266 13.00 -15.38 -5.88
N LEU A 267 11.90 -15.76 -5.22
CA LEU A 267 11.86 -17.00 -4.45
C LEU A 267 11.99 -18.26 -5.31
N PHE A 268 11.41 -18.23 -6.52
CA PHE A 268 11.55 -19.31 -7.49
C PHE A 268 13.01 -19.48 -7.93
N LYS A 269 13.71 -18.36 -8.18
CA LYS A 269 15.13 -18.38 -8.56
C LYS A 269 16.06 -18.76 -7.42
N TRP A 270 15.75 -18.33 -6.19
CA TRP A 270 16.52 -18.66 -4.98
C TRP A 270 15.63 -19.29 -3.90
N PRO A 271 15.29 -20.59 -4.02
CA PRO A 271 14.45 -21.29 -3.06
C PRO A 271 14.99 -21.26 -1.62
N GLN A 272 16.29 -21.06 -1.45
CA GLN A 272 16.93 -20.97 -0.14
C GLN A 272 16.47 -19.74 0.68
N LEU A 273 15.93 -18.71 0.03
CA LEU A 273 15.43 -17.50 0.71
C LEU A 273 14.34 -17.84 1.73
N CYS A 274 13.41 -18.72 1.35
CA CYS A 274 12.37 -19.21 2.24
C CYS A 274 11.94 -20.63 1.82
N PRO A 275 12.68 -21.68 2.24
CA PRO A 275 12.44 -23.05 1.79
C PRO A 275 11.02 -23.56 2.07
N LEU A 276 10.41 -23.10 3.17
CA LEU A 276 9.05 -23.47 3.58
C LEU A 276 7.97 -23.01 2.59
N LEU A 277 8.22 -21.96 1.82
CA LEU A 277 7.25 -21.36 0.90
C LEU A 277 7.70 -21.45 -0.56
N ALA A 278 8.90 -21.96 -0.83
CA ALA A 278 9.49 -21.99 -2.17
C ALA A 278 8.64 -22.74 -3.21
N SER A 279 7.94 -23.81 -2.80
CA SER A 279 7.06 -24.57 -3.69
C SER A 279 5.85 -23.77 -4.20
N SER A 280 5.48 -22.70 -3.49
CA SER A 280 4.38 -21.81 -3.91
C SER A 280 4.81 -20.73 -4.89
N ALA A 281 6.12 -20.50 -5.05
CA ALA A 281 6.66 -19.38 -5.83
C ALA A 281 6.29 -19.44 -7.31
N GLU A 282 6.44 -20.60 -7.95
CA GLU A 282 6.12 -20.77 -9.38
C GLU A 282 4.63 -20.60 -9.69
N PRO A 283 3.69 -21.24 -8.94
CA PRO A 283 2.26 -20.99 -9.12
C PRO A 283 1.89 -19.50 -8.99
N ILE A 284 2.42 -18.82 -7.96
CA ILE A 284 2.14 -17.40 -7.72
C ILE A 284 2.65 -16.55 -8.89
N LEU A 285 3.88 -16.79 -9.35
CA LEU A 285 4.46 -16.08 -10.48
C LEU A 285 3.64 -16.25 -11.76
N ASN A 286 3.30 -17.49 -12.11
CA ASN A 286 2.52 -17.80 -13.31
C ASN A 286 1.15 -17.13 -13.26
N ARG A 287 0.49 -17.17 -12.09
CA ARG A 287 -0.80 -16.51 -11.90
C ARG A 287 -0.71 -14.99 -12.02
N SER A 288 0.34 -14.38 -11.47
CA SER A 288 0.59 -12.95 -11.63
C SER A 288 0.81 -12.57 -13.10
N LEU A 289 1.59 -13.35 -13.85
CA LEU A 289 1.82 -13.12 -15.29
C LEU A 289 0.53 -13.23 -16.10
N GLU A 290 -0.30 -14.24 -15.80
CA GLU A 290 -1.60 -14.44 -16.44
C GLU A 290 -2.52 -13.23 -16.25
N ILE A 291 -2.73 -12.82 -14.99
CA ILE A 291 -3.64 -11.70 -14.67
C ILE A 291 -3.11 -10.39 -15.26
N LEU A 292 -1.80 -10.12 -15.17
CA LEU A 292 -1.20 -8.93 -15.78
C LEU A 292 -1.35 -8.95 -17.31
N GLY A 293 -1.18 -10.11 -17.96
CA GLY A 293 -1.42 -10.28 -19.40
C GLY A 293 -2.86 -9.96 -19.80
N MET A 294 -3.84 -10.39 -19.00
CA MET A 294 -5.25 -10.04 -19.21
C MET A 294 -5.54 -8.55 -19.08
N LEU A 295 -4.76 -7.85 -18.23
CA LEU A 295 -4.95 -6.43 -17.93
C LEU A 295 -4.25 -5.49 -18.92
N LEU A 296 -3.30 -6.00 -19.70
CA LEU A 296 -2.48 -5.24 -20.64
C LEU A 296 -3.28 -4.31 -21.57
N PRO A 297 -4.43 -4.71 -22.16
CA PRO A 297 -5.18 -3.83 -23.07
C PRO A 297 -5.66 -2.53 -22.41
N ASN A 298 -5.95 -2.58 -21.11
CA ASN A 298 -6.46 -1.45 -20.34
C ASN A 298 -5.34 -0.62 -19.69
N TRP A 299 -4.13 -1.20 -19.56
CA TRP A 299 -3.02 -0.59 -18.82
C TRP A 299 -1.68 -0.85 -19.55
N PRO A 300 -1.31 -0.04 -20.55
CA PRO A 300 -0.10 -0.26 -21.35
C PRO A 300 1.21 -0.30 -20.54
N ILE A 301 1.24 0.32 -19.35
CA ILE A 301 2.37 0.25 -18.42
C ILE A 301 2.73 -1.18 -18.01
N ILE A 302 1.75 -2.10 -18.03
CA ILE A 302 1.92 -3.50 -17.66
C ILE A 302 2.90 -4.21 -18.60
N GLN A 303 3.07 -3.77 -19.85
CA GLN A 303 4.05 -4.39 -20.75
C GLN A 303 5.45 -4.43 -20.13
N ARG A 304 5.90 -3.29 -19.58
CA ARG A 304 7.22 -3.19 -18.95
C ARG A 304 7.34 -4.10 -17.73
N TRP A 305 6.25 -4.26 -16.99
CA TRP A 305 6.18 -5.12 -15.81
C TRP A 305 6.24 -6.60 -16.19
N LEU A 306 5.49 -7.02 -17.22
CA LEU A 306 5.56 -8.37 -17.78
C LEU A 306 6.97 -8.71 -18.28
N ASP A 307 7.58 -7.80 -19.06
CA ASP A 307 8.94 -7.98 -19.57
C ASP A 307 9.96 -8.10 -18.42
N ALA A 308 9.80 -7.32 -17.35
CA ALA A 308 10.65 -7.41 -16.17
C ALA A 308 10.49 -8.75 -15.43
N LEU A 309 9.25 -9.20 -15.21
CA LEU A 309 8.97 -10.48 -14.55
C LEU A 309 9.51 -11.67 -15.34
N GLN A 310 9.31 -11.68 -16.66
CA GLN A 310 9.80 -12.74 -17.54
C GLN A 310 11.34 -12.80 -17.57
N ARG A 311 12.03 -11.66 -17.50
CA ARG A 311 13.49 -11.60 -17.38
C ARG A 311 13.99 -12.20 -16.06
N ILE A 312 13.31 -11.94 -14.95
CA ILE A 312 13.67 -12.52 -13.64
C ILE A 312 13.41 -14.03 -13.62
N ALA A 313 12.30 -14.46 -14.23
CA ALA A 313 11.88 -15.86 -14.31
C ALA A 313 12.71 -16.72 -15.28
N SER A 314 13.41 -16.09 -16.23
CA SER A 314 14.23 -16.81 -17.21
C SER A 314 15.39 -17.54 -16.53
N PRO A 315 15.58 -18.86 -16.75
CA PRO A 315 16.74 -19.57 -16.25
C PRO A 315 18.01 -18.92 -16.81
N MET A 316 19.01 -18.63 -15.98
CA MET A 316 20.30 -18.15 -16.47
C MET A 316 20.90 -19.23 -17.37
N ARG A 317 20.76 -19.09 -18.69
CA ARG A 317 21.64 -19.77 -19.63
C ARG A 317 23.03 -19.18 -19.39
N SER A 318 23.90 -19.99 -18.81
CA SER A 318 25.35 -19.82 -18.68
C SER A 318 25.92 -18.64 -19.49
N GLN A 319 25.93 -17.45 -18.87
CA GLN A 319 26.77 -16.34 -19.29
C GLN A 319 27.96 -16.33 -18.34
N SER A 320 28.96 -17.12 -18.70
CA SER A 320 30.32 -16.97 -18.22
C SER A 320 30.85 -15.59 -18.61
N GLN A 321 31.40 -14.87 -17.63
CA GLN A 321 32.29 -13.71 -17.76
C GLN A 321 31.65 -12.43 -18.34
N GLU A 322 30.84 -11.75 -17.53
CA GLU A 322 30.71 -10.28 -17.49
C GLU A 322 30.12 -9.84 -16.13
N GLU A 323 30.57 -10.47 -15.05
CA GLU A 323 30.22 -10.10 -13.67
C GLU A 323 31.17 -9.01 -13.16
N GLU A 324 30.94 -7.75 -13.53
CA GLU A 324 31.44 -6.62 -12.72
C GLU A 324 30.65 -5.30 -12.87
N GLN A 325 29.58 -5.25 -13.68
CA GLN A 325 28.76 -4.03 -13.83
C GLN A 325 27.24 -4.24 -13.74
N GLY A 326 26.76 -5.47 -13.50
CA GLY A 326 25.32 -5.80 -13.58
C GLY A 326 24.50 -5.70 -12.28
N LEU A 327 25.13 -5.59 -11.11
CA LEU A 327 24.44 -5.58 -9.82
C LEU A 327 23.85 -4.20 -9.45
N GLY A 328 24.29 -3.11 -10.11
CA GLY A 328 23.69 -1.78 -9.94
C GLY A 328 22.39 -1.55 -10.72
N GLY A 329 21.97 -2.49 -11.57
CA GLY A 329 20.85 -2.31 -12.49
C GLY A 329 19.45 -2.37 -11.86
N LEU A 330 19.31 -2.98 -10.67
CA LEU A 330 18.01 -3.18 -10.02
C LEU A 330 17.69 -2.14 -8.93
N ASN A 331 18.71 -1.46 -8.40
CA ASN A 331 18.54 -0.17 -7.72
C ASN A 331 18.34 0.99 -8.71
N ASN A 332 18.85 0.83 -9.95
CA ASN A 332 18.59 1.76 -11.07
C ASN A 332 17.24 1.58 -11.75
N TYR A 333 16.45 0.54 -11.45
CA TYR A 333 15.02 0.65 -11.67
C TYR A 333 14.48 1.53 -10.56
N HIS A 334 14.58 2.84 -10.81
CA HIS A 334 13.87 3.88 -10.09
C HIS A 334 12.59 3.29 -9.52
N PHE A 335 12.50 3.28 -8.20
CA PHE A 335 11.21 3.48 -7.59
C PHE A 335 10.82 4.89 -8.03
N GLU A 336 10.19 5.01 -9.19
CA GLU A 336 9.31 6.13 -9.50
C GLU A 336 7.95 5.73 -8.94
N PRO A 337 7.57 6.17 -7.72
CA PRO A 337 6.17 6.22 -7.37
C PRO A 337 5.63 7.55 -7.86
N GLY A 338 5.66 7.72 -9.16
CA GLY A 338 4.73 8.58 -9.85
C GLY A 338 3.75 7.64 -10.54
N LEU A 339 2.88 6.97 -9.77
CA LEU A 339 1.66 6.44 -10.36
C LEU A 339 0.76 7.65 -10.69
N SER A 340 1.17 8.43 -11.68
CA SER A 340 0.26 9.30 -12.41
C SER A 340 -0.61 8.37 -13.23
N PHE A 341 -1.64 7.82 -12.60
CA PHE A 341 -2.71 7.17 -13.35
C PHE A 341 -3.40 8.26 -14.17
N PRO A 342 -3.60 8.06 -15.49
CA PRO A 342 -4.41 8.98 -16.25
C PRO A 342 -5.78 9.06 -15.58
N SER A 343 -6.18 10.27 -15.22
CA SER A 343 -7.53 10.57 -14.75
C SER A 343 -8.51 9.98 -15.75
N ALA A 344 -9.23 8.94 -15.36
CA ALA A 344 -10.33 8.40 -16.16
C ALA A 344 -11.50 9.39 -16.11
N SER A 345 -11.41 10.44 -16.94
CA SER A 345 -12.56 11.25 -17.33
C SER A 345 -12.87 10.89 -18.78
N PRO A 346 -14.08 10.40 -19.10
CA PRO A 346 -14.46 10.16 -20.48
C PRO A 346 -14.84 11.51 -21.09
N HIS A 347 -14.18 11.93 -22.18
CA HIS A 347 -14.86 12.77 -23.15
C HIS A 347 -14.39 12.44 -24.58
N PRO A 348 -15.33 12.43 -25.54
CA PRO A 348 -15.12 11.90 -26.87
C PRO A 348 -14.57 12.96 -27.82
N ASP A 349 -13.92 12.46 -28.87
CA ASP A 349 -13.61 13.11 -30.14
C ASP A 349 -12.54 14.21 -30.21
N GLY A 350 -11.57 13.97 -31.10
CA GLY A 350 -11.11 15.01 -32.03
C GLY A 350 -9.64 15.40 -31.95
N ASP A 351 -8.89 14.95 -32.94
CA ASP A 351 -7.53 15.39 -33.31
C ASP A 351 -7.27 16.90 -33.17
N LEU A 352 -6.06 17.25 -32.69
CA LEU A 352 -5.04 18.05 -33.40
C LEU A 352 -4.05 18.69 -32.40
N HIS A 353 -2.80 18.26 -32.48
CA HIS A 353 -1.63 19.07 -32.10
C HIS A 353 -1.54 20.32 -33.00
N PRO A 354 -0.94 21.46 -32.57
CA PRO A 354 0.43 21.51 -32.06
C PRO A 354 0.74 22.47 -30.87
N LEU A 355 1.90 22.19 -30.26
CA LEU A 355 2.76 23.00 -29.36
C LEU A 355 2.92 24.49 -29.77
N PRO A 356 3.69 25.34 -29.04
CA PRO A 356 3.89 25.53 -27.60
C PRO A 356 3.81 27.03 -27.19
N LEU A 357 3.56 27.38 -25.92
CA LEU A 357 3.85 28.72 -25.41
C LEU A 357 4.44 28.69 -24.00
N ARG A 358 5.75 28.96 -23.94
CA ARG A 358 6.38 29.66 -22.81
C ARG A 358 5.66 30.99 -22.60
N LEU A 359 5.59 31.49 -21.37
CA LEU A 359 5.87 32.89 -21.05
C LEU A 359 5.95 33.09 -19.51
N ASN A 360 7.15 33.55 -19.13
CA ASN A 360 7.58 34.33 -17.96
C ASN A 360 7.49 33.74 -16.55
#